data_AF-A0A418DVK4-F1
#
_entry.id   AF-A0A418DVK4-F1
#
_cell.length_a   1.000
_cell.length_b   1.000
_cell.length_c   1.000
_cell.angle_alpha   90.00
_cell.angle_beta   90.00
_cell.angle_gamma   90.00
#
_symmetry.space_group_name_H-M   'P 1'
#
loop_
_entity.id
_entity.type
_entity.pdbx_description
1 polymer ?
#
loop_
_entity_poly.entity_id
_entity_poly.type
_entity_poly.pdbx_seq_one_letter_code
_entity_poly.pdbx_strand_id
1 'polypeptide(L)'
;MADAVQYVMEKMIPELEDLQHLQIFTKVRQIVQKRRDFEYTMKRTPLRKVDCLRYIEYELNLDALRRQRKKRMGLTKLSLSDHSGMQRVHNIFDRALMKHRGDVDLWLQHIAFCKNTGSSKLLSKLFTK
;
A
#
# COMPACT_ATOMS: atom_id res chain seq x y z
N MET A 1 -19.28 8.79 -1.50
CA MET A 1 -18.03 8.53 -0.73
C MET A 1 -17.90 7.05 -0.39
N ALA A 2 -18.95 6.40 0.12
CA ALA A 2 -18.95 4.97 0.43
C ALA A 2 -18.68 4.09 -0.80
N ASP A 3 -19.32 4.33 -1.94
CA ASP A 3 -19.17 3.49 -3.14
C ASP A 3 -17.74 3.47 -3.70
N ALA A 4 -17.04 4.61 -3.66
CA ALA A 4 -15.66 4.70 -4.10
C ALA A 4 -14.68 3.97 -3.18
N VAL A 5 -14.98 3.90 -1.87
CA VAL A 5 -14.20 3.12 -0.90
C VAL A 5 -14.50 1.63 -1.09
N GLN A 6 -15.78 1.28 -1.24
CA GLN A 6 -16.24 -0.09 -1.50
C GLN A 6 -15.54 -0.67 -2.74
N TYR A 7 -15.54 0.06 -3.84
CA TYR A 7 -14.87 -0.35 -5.08
C TYR A 7 -13.37 -0.60 -4.90
N VAL A 8 -12.68 0.24 -4.13
CA VAL A 8 -11.26 0.05 -3.85
C VAL A 8 -11.05 -1.19 -2.97
N MET A 9 -11.90 -1.40 -1.96
CA MET A 9 -11.85 -2.58 -1.08
C MET A 9 -12.13 -3.87 -1.85
N GLU A 10 -13.06 -3.88 -2.81
CA GLU A 10 -13.37 -5.03 -3.66
C GLU A 10 -12.16 -5.46 -4.49
N LYS A 11 -11.40 -4.50 -5.03
CA LYS A 11 -10.14 -4.79 -5.73
C LYS A 11 -9.08 -5.43 -4.83
N MET A 12 -9.19 -5.27 -3.50
CA MET A 12 -8.28 -5.90 -2.54
C MET A 12 -8.71 -7.31 -2.14
N ILE A 13 -9.89 -7.80 -2.55
CA ILE A 13 -10.37 -9.12 -2.13
C ILE A 13 -9.41 -10.26 -2.52
N PRO A 14 -8.90 -10.36 -3.77
CA PRO A 14 -8.07 -11.49 -4.18
C PRO A 14 -6.77 -11.62 -3.37
N GLU A 15 -6.13 -10.50 -3.03
CA GLU A 15 -4.92 -10.53 -2.19
C GLU A 15 -5.21 -10.89 -0.73
N LEU A 16 -6.39 -10.56 -0.21
CA LEU A 16 -6.79 -10.85 1.17
C LEU A 16 -7.17 -12.32 1.31
N GLU A 17 -7.85 -12.88 0.32
CA GLU A 17 -8.13 -14.30 0.20
C GLU A 17 -6.83 -15.11 0.10
N ASP A 18 -5.86 -14.65 -0.69
CA ASP A 18 -4.53 -15.27 -0.78
C ASP A 18 -3.81 -15.27 0.58
N LEU A 19 -3.79 -14.14 1.28
CA LEU A 19 -3.21 -14.05 2.63
C LEU A 19 -3.89 -14.98 3.65
N GLN A 20 -5.20 -15.18 3.50
CA GLN A 20 -5.98 -16.10 4.33
C GLN A 20 -5.71 -17.57 3.96
N HIS A 21 -5.69 -17.91 2.67
CA HIS A 21 -5.41 -19.26 2.19
C HIS A 21 -4.00 -19.73 2.59
N LEU A 22 -3.01 -18.85 2.48
CA LEU A 22 -1.64 -19.14 2.89
C LEU A 22 -1.46 -19.15 4.42
N GLN A 23 -2.50 -18.82 5.20
CA GLN A 23 -2.50 -18.77 6.66
C GLN A 23 -1.37 -17.91 7.26
N ILE A 24 -0.89 -16.90 6.51
CA ILE A 24 0.18 -15.99 6.94
C ILE A 24 -0.34 -15.07 8.07
N PHE A 25 -1.62 -14.73 8.01
CA PHE A 25 -2.29 -13.91 9.02
C PHE A 25 -3.53 -14.60 9.56
N THR A 26 -3.58 -14.78 10.88
CA THR A 26 -4.78 -15.25 11.59
C THR A 26 -5.84 -14.15 11.72
N LYS A 27 -5.42 -12.88 11.69
CA LYS A 27 -6.26 -11.70 11.95
C LYS A 27 -6.53 -10.87 10.69
N VAL A 28 -6.83 -11.51 9.55
CA VAL A 28 -7.10 -10.81 8.27
C VAL A 28 -8.24 -9.79 8.41
N ARG A 29 -9.29 -10.10 9.17
CA ARG A 29 -10.40 -9.17 9.45
C ARG A 29 -9.95 -7.82 10.00
N GLN A 30 -8.91 -7.80 10.86
CA GLN A 30 -8.38 -6.55 11.41
C GLN A 30 -7.63 -5.74 10.36
N ILE A 31 -6.93 -6.40 9.43
CA ILE A 31 -6.27 -5.76 8.30
C ILE A 31 -7.30 -5.10 7.39
N VAL A 32 -8.40 -5.80 7.09
CA VAL A 32 -9.50 -5.28 6.27
C VAL A 32 -10.12 -4.04 6.90
N GLN A 33 -10.41 -4.10 8.20
CA GLN A 33 -10.98 -2.95 8.91
C GLN A 33 -10.03 -1.75 8.89
N LYS A 34 -8.74 -1.96 9.21
CA LYS A 34 -7.75 -0.88 9.20
C LYS A 34 -7.59 -0.25 7.82
N ARG A 35 -7.53 -1.06 6.76
CA ARG A 35 -7.46 -0.55 5.38
C ARG A 35 -8.70 0.25 5.00
N ARG A 36 -9.89 -0.24 5.37
CA ARG A 36 -11.14 0.50 5.17
C ARG A 36 -11.11 1.87 5.85
N ASP A 37 -10.67 1.94 7.10
CA ASP A 37 -10.54 3.20 7.85
C ASP A 37 -9.55 4.17 7.16
N PHE A 38 -8.43 3.67 6.66
CA PHE A 38 -7.48 4.46 5.88
C PHE A 38 -8.06 4.93 4.55
N GLU A 39 -8.81 4.11 3.82
CA GLU A 39 -9.44 4.51 2.56
C GLU A 39 -10.50 5.59 2.77
N TYR A 40 -11.28 5.51 3.85
CA TYR A 40 -12.19 6.61 4.25
C TYR A 40 -11.41 7.90 4.55
N THR A 41 -10.32 7.79 5.31
CA THR A 41 -9.47 8.95 5.64
C THR A 41 -8.85 9.56 4.38
N MET A 42 -8.40 8.74 3.43
CA MET A 42 -7.83 9.16 2.15
C MET A 42 -8.84 9.81 1.20
N LYS A 43 -10.15 9.58 1.40
CA LYS A 43 -11.23 10.21 0.62
C LYS A 43 -11.76 11.48 1.27
N ARG A 44 -11.39 11.78 2.51
CA ARG A 44 -11.77 13.02 3.18
C ARG A 44 -11.14 14.23 2.48
N THR A 45 -11.88 15.33 2.46
CA THR A 45 -11.40 16.66 2.05
C THR A 45 -11.41 17.58 3.28
N PRO A 46 -10.30 18.29 3.61
CA PRO A 46 -8.99 18.20 2.98
C PRO A 46 -8.28 16.89 3.33
N LEU A 47 -7.49 16.37 2.40
CA LEU A 47 -6.55 15.28 2.65
C LEU A 47 -5.32 15.88 3.34
N ARG A 48 -4.91 15.30 4.47
CA ARG A 48 -3.71 15.73 5.19
C ARG A 48 -2.55 14.81 4.82
N LYS A 49 -1.37 15.39 4.54
CA LYS A 49 -0.14 14.63 4.27
C LYS A 49 0.13 13.55 5.33
N VAL A 50 -0.05 13.91 6.60
CA VAL A 50 0.16 13.00 7.75
C VAL A 50 -0.70 11.74 7.62
N ASP A 51 -1.94 11.85 7.15
CA ASP A 51 -2.81 10.68 7.00
C ASP A 51 -2.30 9.73 5.89
N CYS A 52 -1.75 10.29 4.79
CA CYS A 52 -1.12 9.51 3.73
C CYS A 52 0.14 8.79 4.24
N LEU A 53 1.01 9.49 4.96
CA LEU A 53 2.25 8.93 5.50
C LEU A 53 1.97 7.79 6.50
N ARG A 54 0.96 7.95 7.36
CA ARG A 54 0.53 6.90 8.30
C ARG A 54 0.02 5.65 7.57
N TYR A 55 -0.67 5.83 6.45
CA TYR A 55 -1.14 4.69 5.66
C TYR A 55 0.04 3.97 4.97
N ILE A 56 0.99 4.73 4.42
CA ILE A 56 2.21 4.17 3.82
C ILE A 56 3.01 3.37 4.87
N GLU A 57 3.24 3.96 6.04
CA GLU A 57 3.94 3.30 7.14
C GLU A 57 3.25 2.00 7.56
N TYR A 58 1.92 2.02 7.69
CA TYR A 58 1.14 0.83 8.00
C TYR A 58 1.33 -0.28 6.95
N GLU A 59 1.25 0.03 5.66
CA GLU A 59 1.41 -0.97 4.59
C GLU A 59 2.85 -1.50 4.51
N LEU A 60 3.87 -0.67 4.76
CA LEU A 60 5.27 -1.10 4.81
C LEU A 60 5.52 -2.07 5.98
N ASN A 61 4.98 -1.74 7.16
CA ASN A 61 5.08 -2.60 8.34
C ASN A 61 4.34 -3.93 8.13
N LEU A 62 3.17 -3.88 7.48
CA LEU A 62 2.41 -5.07 7.15
C LEU A 62 3.16 -5.98 6.17
N ASP A 63 3.80 -5.41 5.14
CA ASP A 63 4.62 -6.15 4.18
C ASP A 63 5.87 -6.76 4.84
N ALA A 64 6.56 -6.00 5.70
CA ALA A 64 7.70 -6.51 6.46
C ALA A 64 7.30 -7.71 7.33
N LEU A 65 6.16 -7.61 8.02
CA LEU A 65 5.61 -8.71 8.82
C LEU A 65 5.21 -9.91 7.95
N ARG A 66 4.62 -9.68 6.77
CA ARG A 66 4.32 -10.75 5.78
C ARG A 66 5.59 -11.48 5.40
N ARG A 67 6.65 -10.76 5.01
CA ARG A 67 7.94 -11.33 4.59
C ARG A 67 8.57 -12.17 5.70
N GLN A 68 8.58 -11.67 6.93
CA GLN A 68 9.12 -12.42 8.08
C GLN A 68 8.34 -13.71 8.34
N ARG A 69 7.01 -13.65 8.35
CA ARG A 69 6.16 -14.83 8.60
C ARG A 69 6.27 -15.85 7.49
N LYS A 70 6.25 -15.39 6.23
CA LYS A 70 6.43 -16.23 5.05
C LYS A 70 7.76 -16.98 5.09
N LYS A 71 8.86 -16.29 5.46
CA LYS A 71 10.18 -16.90 5.67
C LYS A 71 10.14 -17.96 6.79
N ARG A 72 9.51 -17.66 7.92
CA ARG A 72 9.38 -18.61 9.05
C ARG A 72 8.57 -19.85 8.69
N MET A 73 7.57 -19.72 7.83
CA MET A 73 6.75 -20.84 7.35
C MET A 73 7.40 -21.64 6.21
N GLY A 74 8.58 -21.22 5.71
CA GLY A 74 9.25 -21.90 4.60
C GLY A 74 8.52 -21.79 3.26
N LEU A 75 7.58 -20.84 3.12
CA LEU A 75 6.80 -20.66 1.91
C LEU A 75 7.63 -19.96 0.84
N THR A 76 8.09 -20.72 -0.16
CA THR A 76 8.91 -20.22 -1.28
C THR A 76 8.10 -19.79 -2.50
N LYS A 77 6.83 -20.24 -2.61
CA LYS A 77 5.96 -19.88 -3.74
C LYS A 77 5.68 -18.39 -3.76
N LEU A 78 5.93 -17.75 -4.89
CA LEU A 78 5.48 -16.39 -5.18
C LEU A 78 3.96 -16.37 -5.17
N SER A 79 3.38 -15.40 -4.48
CA SER A 79 1.94 -15.22 -4.44
C SER A 79 1.50 -13.81 -4.80
N LEU A 80 0.20 -13.65 -5.06
CA LEU A 80 -0.39 -12.37 -5.39
C LEU A 80 -0.15 -11.33 -4.30
N SER A 81 -0.23 -11.77 -3.04
CA SER A 81 0.02 -10.93 -1.89
C SER A 81 1.46 -10.41 -1.79
N ASP A 82 2.43 -10.96 -2.53
CA ASP A 82 3.83 -10.52 -2.46
C ASP A 82 4.07 -9.14 -3.09
N HIS A 83 3.39 -8.87 -4.21
CA HIS A 83 3.56 -7.64 -4.97
C HIS A 83 2.49 -6.60 -4.67
N SER A 84 1.32 -7.04 -4.20
CA SER A 84 0.16 -6.17 -4.02
C SER A 84 0.37 -5.11 -2.92
N GLY A 85 1.11 -5.45 -1.85
CA GLY A 85 1.49 -4.51 -0.79
C GLY A 85 2.36 -3.36 -1.31
N MET A 86 3.39 -3.68 -2.09
CA MET A 86 4.27 -2.67 -2.69
C MET A 86 3.53 -1.79 -3.71
N GLN A 87 2.69 -2.40 -4.55
CA GLN A 87 1.88 -1.66 -5.51
C GLN A 87 0.92 -0.69 -4.81
N ARG A 88 0.35 -1.09 -3.67
CA ARG A 88 -0.50 -0.21 -2.86
C ARG A 88 0.25 1.00 -2.33
N VAL A 89 1.47 0.82 -1.83
CA VAL A 89 2.30 1.94 -1.37
C VAL A 89 2.53 2.95 -2.50
N HIS A 90 2.88 2.49 -3.71
CA HIS A 90 3.01 3.36 -4.88
C HIS A 90 1.71 4.10 -5.22
N ASN A 91 0.57 3.41 -5.20
CA ASN A 91 -0.73 4.03 -5.45
C ASN A 91 -1.08 5.10 -4.40
N ILE A 92 -0.70 4.90 -3.13
CA ILE A 92 -0.91 5.90 -2.08
C ILE A 92 -0.02 7.12 -2.33
N PHE A 93 1.25 6.93 -2.67
CA PHE A 93 2.16 8.02 -3.05
C PHE A 93 1.62 8.81 -4.25
N ASP A 94 1.19 8.13 -5.32
CA ASP A 94 0.62 8.78 -6.51
C ASP A 94 -0.61 9.62 -6.16
N ARG A 95 -1.50 9.10 -5.30
CA ARG A 95 -2.68 9.85 -4.82
C ARG A 95 -2.29 11.05 -3.97
N ALA A 96 -1.29 10.91 -3.10
CA ALA A 96 -0.80 11.97 -2.25
C ALA A 96 -0.15 13.09 -3.08
N LEU A 97 0.71 12.74 -4.05
CA LEU A 97 1.35 13.67 -4.98
C LEU A 97 0.34 14.41 -5.86
N MET A 98 -0.73 13.73 -6.32
CA MET A 98 -1.79 14.38 -7.09
C MET A 98 -2.52 15.48 -6.31
N LYS A 99 -2.63 15.34 -4.98
CA LYS A 99 -3.26 16.31 -4.08
C LYS A 99 -2.29 17.37 -3.56
N HIS A 100 -1.04 16.99 -3.29
CA HIS A 100 0.01 17.85 -2.72
C HIS A 100 1.17 18.04 -3.72
N ARG A 101 0.88 18.57 -4.91
CA ARG A 101 1.85 18.66 -6.02
C ARG A 101 3.09 19.50 -5.68
N GLY A 102 2.93 20.53 -4.84
CA GLY A 102 4.00 21.45 -4.46
C GLY A 102 4.87 20.98 -3.29
N ASP A 103 4.61 19.81 -2.70
CA ASP A 103 5.40 19.32 -1.57
C ASP A 103 6.61 18.52 -2.07
N VAL A 104 7.78 19.18 -2.13
CA VAL A 104 9.05 18.58 -2.58
C VAL A 104 9.50 17.44 -1.67
N ASP A 105 9.23 17.52 -0.36
CA ASP A 105 9.59 16.46 0.59
C ASP A 105 8.83 15.16 0.28
N LEU A 106 7.55 15.24 -0.08
CA LEU A 106 6.77 14.08 -0.49
C LEU A 106 7.30 13.44 -1.79
N TRP A 107 7.78 14.26 -2.74
CA TRP A 107 8.42 13.78 -3.96
C TRP A 107 9.73 13.04 -3.67
N LEU A 108 10.58 13.61 -2.82
CA LEU A 108 11.86 13.01 -2.43
C LEU A 108 11.64 11.67 -1.70
N GLN A 109 10.64 11.59 -0.82
CA GLN A 109 10.27 10.34 -0.16
C GLN A 109 9.80 9.27 -1.15
N HIS A 110 8.98 9.63 -2.15
CA HIS A 110 8.54 8.69 -3.17
C HIS A 110 9.72 8.21 -4.04
N ILE A 111 10.64 9.11 -4.42
CA ILE A 111 11.85 8.77 -5.18
C ILE A 111 12.75 7.83 -4.38
N ALA A 112 12.99 8.13 -3.10
CA ALA A 112 13.78 7.28 -2.21
C ALA A 112 13.15 5.89 -2.07
N PHE A 113 11.81 5.82 -1.94
CA PHE A 113 11.09 4.56 -1.92
C PHE A 113 11.25 3.77 -3.23
N CYS A 114 11.05 4.41 -4.39
CA CYS A 114 11.22 3.77 -5.69
C CYS A 114 12.65 3.23 -5.90
N LYS A 115 13.66 3.97 -5.41
CA LYS A 115 15.07 3.55 -5.45
C LYS A 115 15.31 2.32 -4.58
N ASN A 116 14.77 2.30 -3.35
CA ASN A 116 14.92 1.18 -2.42
C ASN A 116 14.20 -0.09 -2.91
N THR A 117 13.05 0.06 -3.56
CA THR A 117 12.27 -1.06 -4.11
C THR A 117 12.78 -1.53 -5.48
N GLY A 118 13.82 -0.89 -6.04
CA GLY A 118 14.39 -1.25 -7.35
C GLY A 118 13.44 -1.02 -8.54
N SER A 119 12.42 -0.17 -8.36
CA SER A 119 11.36 0.06 -9.35
C SER A 119 11.79 1.09 -10.41
N SER A 120 12.81 0.75 -11.21
CA SER A 120 13.42 1.64 -12.20
C SER A 120 12.43 2.19 -13.22
N LYS A 121 11.48 1.36 -13.70
CA LYS A 121 10.44 1.78 -14.66
C LYS A 121 9.48 2.82 -14.08
N LEU A 122 9.10 2.66 -12.81
CA LEU A 122 8.27 3.62 -12.09
C LEU A 122 9.03 4.93 -11.85
N LEU A 123 10.31 4.83 -11.51
CA LEU A 123 11.18 5.98 -11.33
C LEU A 123 11.30 6.81 -12.62
N SER A 124 11.54 6.18 -13.77
CA SER A 124 11.55 6.88 -15.06
C SER A 124 10.22 7.58 -15.35
N LYS A 125 9.09 6.92 -15.06
CA LYS A 125 7.75 7.52 -15.22
C LYS A 125 7.50 8.71 -14.31
N LEU A 126 8.12 8.76 -13.12
CA LEU A 126 8.03 9.91 -12.22
C LEU A 126 8.74 11.13 -12.78
N PHE A 127 9.89 10.94 -13.45
CA PHE A 127 10.65 12.03 -14.05
C PHE A 127 10.07 12.55 -15.38
N THR A 128 9.22 11.77 -16.06
CA THR A 128 8.56 12.20 -17.31
C THR A 128 7.22 12.93 -17.06
N LYS A 129 6.78 13.01 -15.80
CA LYS A 129 5.48 13.59 -15.42
C LYS A 129 5.53 15.07 -15.07
#